data_AF-A0A3C0QK25-F1
#
_entry.id   AF-A0A3C0QK25-F1
#
_cell.length_a   1.000
_cell.length_b   1.000
_cell.length_c   1.000
_cell.angle_alpha   90.00
_cell.angle_beta   90.00
_cell.angle_gamma   90.00
#
_symmetry.space_group_name_H-M   'P 1'
#
loop_
_entity.id
_entity.type
_entity.pdbx_description
1 polymer ?
#
loop_
_entity_poly.entity_id
_entity_poly.type
_entity_poly.pdbx_seq_one_letter_code
_entity_poly.pdbx_strand_id
1 'polypeptide(L)' 'MKERIYADTNIFIRFFADDMPEHTKISKKILNGLLEDRYEIYICDLVFAEIVYVLESYYKLTKKDILEKMFA' A
#
# COMPACT_ATOMS: atom_id res chain seq x y z
N MET A 1 8.45 -20.94 -7.02
CA MET A 1 9.10 -20.00 -6.07
C MET A 1 8.34 -18.70 -6.15
N LYS A 2 8.05 -18.06 -5.01
CA LYS A 2 7.42 -16.74 -4.98
C LYS A 2 8.39 -15.69 -5.50
N GLU A 3 7.90 -14.75 -6.29
CA GLU A 3 8.71 -13.62 -6.70
C GLU A 3 8.80 -12.62 -5.55
N ARG A 4 10.04 -12.21 -5.22
CA ARG A 4 10.30 -11.26 -4.13
C ARG A 4 10.30 -9.84 -4.68
N ILE A 5 9.42 -9.01 -4.13
CA ILE A 5 9.24 -7.63 -4.59
C ILE A 5 9.57 -6.71 -3.43
N TYR A 6 10.44 -5.73 -3.68
CA TYR A 6 10.61 -4.61 -2.79
C TYR A 6 9.66 -3.49 -3.23
N ALA A 7 8.67 -3.16 -2.40
CA ALA A 7 7.60 -2.25 -2.77
C ALA A 7 7.89 -0.81 -2.34
N ASP A 8 7.55 0.14 -3.21
CA ASP A 8 7.57 1.57 -2.92
C ASP A 8 6.27 2.02 -2.26
N THR A 9 6.34 3.14 -1.52
CA THR A 9 5.20 3.82 -0.89
C THR A 9 4.01 3.99 -1.83
N ASN A 10 4.25 4.33 -3.09
CA ASN A 10 3.17 4.60 -4.05
C ASN A 10 2.24 3.40 -4.27
N ILE A 11 2.72 2.15 -4.20
CA ILE A 11 1.85 0.98 -4.37
C ILE A 11 0.74 0.99 -3.31
N PHE A 12 1.09 1.32 -2.07
CA PHE A 12 0.17 1.36 -0.94
C PHE A 12 -0.74 2.59 -1.00
N ILE A 13 -0.19 3.76 -1.34
CA ILE A 13 -0.97 5.00 -1.45
C ILE A 13 -2.10 4.86 -2.46
N ARG A 14 -1.81 4.33 -3.67
CA ARG A 14 -2.85 4.13 -4.70
C ARG A 14 -3.89 3.12 -4.26
N PHE A 15 -3.49 2.09 -3.52
CA PHE A 15 -4.43 1.12 -2.97
C PHE A 15 -5.35 1.72 -1.91
N PHE A 16 -4.81 2.49 -0.96
CA PHE A 16 -5.56 3.03 0.18
C PHE A 16 -6.42 4.25 -0.16
N ALA A 17 -5.93 5.14 -1.02
CA ALA A 17 -6.61 6.38 -1.37
C ALA A 17 -7.64 6.23 -2.50
N ASP A 18 -7.50 5.19 -3.33
CA ASP A 18 -8.34 4.94 -4.52
C ASP A 18 -8.54 6.19 -5.40
N ASP A 19 -7.45 6.93 -5.64
CA ASP A 19 -7.52 8.29 -6.18
C ASP A 19 -7.37 8.37 -7.71
N MET A 20 -6.74 7.37 -8.32
CA MET A 20 -6.56 7.27 -9.77
C MET A 20 -6.95 5.86 -10.24
N PRO A 21 -8.06 5.67 -10.97
CA PRO A 21 -8.61 4.35 -11.27
C PRO A 21 -7.62 3.36 -11.90
N GLU A 22 -6.78 3.82 -12.83
CA GLU A 22 -5.77 2.99 -13.48
C GLU A 22 -4.67 2.55 -12.50
N HIS A 23 -4.20 3.47 -11.65
CA HIS A 23 -3.16 3.18 -10.68
C HIS A 23 -3.69 2.30 -9.55
N THR A 24 -4.92 2.55 -9.08
CA THR A 24 -5.58 1.69 -8.09
C THR A 24 -5.72 0.27 -8.63
N LYS A 25 -6.11 0.11 -9.89
CA LYS A 25 -6.25 -1.23 -10.49
C LYS A 25 -4.92 -1.99 -10.49
N ILE A 26 -3.82 -1.30 -10.79
CA ILE A 26 -2.47 -1.89 -10.77
C ILE A 26 -2.06 -2.24 -9.34
N SER A 27 -2.22 -1.33 -8.37
CA SER A 27 -1.85 -1.61 -6.98
C SER A 27 -2.67 -2.77 -6.39
N LYS A 28 -3.99 -2.80 -6.63
CA LYS A 28 -4.87 -3.91 -6.26
C LYS A 28 -4.38 -5.23 -6.86
N LYS A 29 -3.96 -5.24 -8.14
CA LYS A 29 -3.42 -6.46 -8.78
C LYS A 29 -2.13 -6.94 -8.11
N ILE A 30 -1.22 -6.04 -7.78
CA ILE A 30 0.04 -6.38 -7.09
C ILE A 30 -0.26 -6.97 -5.71
N LEU A 31 -1.08 -6.29 -4.92
CA LEU A 31 -1.40 -6.70 -3.54
C LEU A 31 -2.26 -7.97 -3.50
N ASN A 32 -3.18 -8.18 -4.45
CA ASN A 32 -3.91 -9.46 -4.56
C ASN A 32 -2.97 -10.63 -4.86
N GLY A 33 -1.85 -10.39 -5.56
CA GLY A 33 -0.82 -11.41 -5.77
C GLY A 33 -0.13 -11.90 -4.49
N LEU A 34 -0.17 -11.12 -3.39
CA LEU A 34 0.21 -11.62 -2.07
C LEU A 34 -0.78 -12.67 -1.55
N LEU A 35 -2.08 -12.38 -1.66
CA LEU A 35 -3.16 -13.28 -1.20
C LEU A 35 -3.17 -14.60 -2.01
N GLU A 36 -2.77 -14.53 -3.27
CA GLU A 36 -2.67 -15.67 -4.18
C GLU A 36 -1.32 -16.40 -4.12
N ASP A 37 -0.48 -16.11 -3.11
CA ASP A 37 0.81 -16.75 -2.87
C ASP A 37 1.84 -16.59 -4.02
N ARG A 38 1.62 -15.62 -4.92
CA ARG A 38 2.51 -15.35 -6.06
C ARG A 38 3.72 -14.49 -5.68
N TYR A 39 3.51 -13.56 -4.77
CA TYR A 39 4.52 -12.58 -4.37
C TYR A 39 4.87 -12.70 -2.89
N GLU A 40 6.11 -12.30 -2.57
CA GLU A 40 6.55 -11.97 -1.23
C GLU A 40 7.00 -10.50 -1.24
N ILE A 41 6.25 -9.62 -0.57
CA ILE A 41 6.52 -8.17 -0.57
C ILE A 41 7.31 -7.78 0.67
N TYR A 42 8.38 -7.02 0.43
CA TYR A 42 9.22 -6.41 1.45
C TYR A 42 9.13 -4.88 1.36
N ILE A 43 9.12 -4.23 2.51
CA ILE A 43 9.26 -2.78 2.66
C ILE A 43 10.22 -2.50 3.82
N CYS A 44 10.85 -1.32 3.84
CA CYS A 44 11.60 -0.87 5.02
C CYS A 44 10.78 0.10 5.88
N ASP A 45 11.30 0.40 7.08
CA ASP A 45 10.71 1.35 8.02
C ASP A 45 10.46 2.74 7.41
N LEU A 46 11.33 3.19 6.48
CA LEU A 46 11.16 4.46 5.80
C LEU A 46 9.93 4.47 4.89
N VAL A 47 9.73 3.40 4.11
CA VAL A 47 8.54 3.24 3.25
C VAL A 47 7.28 3.21 4.13
N PHE A 48 7.31 2.47 5.24
CA PHE A 48 6.20 2.44 6.18
C PHE A 48 5.88 3.84 6.74
N ALA A 49 6.89 4.58 7.19
CA ALA A 49 6.74 5.93 7.70
C ALA A 49 6.18 6.89 6.64
N GLU A 50 6.64 6.78 5.39
CA GLU A 50 6.16 7.61 4.29
C GLU A 50 4.69 7.33 3.95
N ILE A 51 4.24 6.06 3.98
CA ILE A 51 2.83 5.70 3.80
C ILE A 51 1.96 6.46 4.81
N VAL A 52 2.31 6.38 6.09
CA VAL A 52 1.57 7.06 7.16
C VAL A 52 1.60 8.58 6.96
N TYR A 53 2.78 9.14 6.67
CA TYR A 53 2.96 10.57 6.45
C TYR A 53 2.12 11.09 5.27
N VAL A 54 2.11 10.41 4.13
CA VAL A 54 1.36 10.85 2.93
C VAL A 54 -0.14 10.73 3.14
N LEU A 55 -0.61 9.64 3.77
CA LEU A 55 -2.04 9.46 4.08
C LEU A 55 -2.56 10.54 5.05
N GLU A 56 -1.77 10.91 6.06
CA GLU A 56 -2.13 11.94 7.04
C GLU A 56 -1.98 13.36 6.45
N SER A 57 -0.85 13.66 5.80
CA SER A 57 -0.52 15.02 5.37
C SER A 57 -1.20 15.44 4.07
N TYR A 58 -1.29 14.55 3.07
CA TYR A 58 -1.86 14.86 1.76
C TYR A 58 -3.33 14.46 1.69
N TYR A 59 -3.67 13.21 2.02
CA TYR A 59 -5.05 12.69 1.95
C TYR A 59 -5.90 13.03 3.19
N LYS A 60 -5.30 13.64 4.23
CA LYS A 60 -5.99 14.10 5.44
C LYS A 60 -6.74 13.00 6.20
N LEU A 61 -6.28 11.75 6.08
CA LEU A 61 -6.82 10.63 6.84
C LEU A 61 -6.43 10.77 8.31
N THR A 62 -7.37 10.42 9.20
CA THR A 62 -7.07 10.37 10.63
C THR A 62 -6.21 9.15 10.95
N LYS A 63 -5.51 9.16 12.09
CA LYS A 63 -4.78 7.99 12.58
C LYS A 63 -5.69 6.75 12.69
N LYS A 64 -6.97 6.95 13.03
CA LYS A 64 -7.95 5.87 13.08
C LYS A 64 -8.19 5.27 11.70
N ASP A 65 -8.42 6.10 10.68
CA ASP A 65 -8.64 5.66 9.30
C ASP A 65 -7.41 4.90 8.75
N ILE A 66 -6.21 5.37 9.08
CA ILE A 66 -4.95 4.72 8.68
C ILE A 66 -4.81 3.35 9.36
N LEU A 67 -5.06 3.26 10.66
CA LEU A 67 -5.00 1.99 11.40
C LEU A 67 -6.00 0.97 10.85
N GLU A 68 -7.25 1.39 10.59
CA GLU A 68 -8.26 0.52 9.99
C GLU A 68 -7.83 0.01 8.61
N LYS A 69 -7.20 0.87 7.79
CA LYS A 69 -6.72 0.45 6.46
C LYS A 69 -5.51 -0.48 6.50
N MET A 70 -4.61 -0.34 7.48
CA MET A 70 -3.36 -1.09 7.52
C MET A 70 -3.47 -2.45 8.24
N PHE A 71 -4.40 -2.59 9.18
CA PHE A 71 -4.43 -3.73 10.11
C PHE A 71 -5.77 -4.48 10.19
N ALA A 72 -6.82 -4.04 9.48
CA ALA A 72 -8.08 -4.77 9.36
C ALA A 72 -8.05 -5.76 8.18
#